data_AF-A0A4Q8QBT7-F1
#
_entry.id   AF-A0A4Q8QBT7-F1
#
_cell.length_a   1.000
_cell.length_b   1.000
_cell.length_c   1.000
_cell.angle_alpha   90.00
_cell.angle_beta   90.00
_cell.angle_gamma   90.00
#
_symmetry.space_group_name_H-M   'P 1'
#
loop_
_entity.id
_entity.type
_entity.pdbx_description
1 polymer ?
#
loop_
_entity_poly.entity_id
_entity_poly.type
_entity_poly.pdbx_seq_one_letter_code
_entity_poly.pdbx_strand_id
1 'polypeptide(L)'
;MKKGTENILTFLILVISLNSCCIGAKENYLGNNIYLSEYDNVDRRILHQTESCATLGVEIVPMTVLEIADNNKWIIVKTGNGRKRTEDNFFKYWVIKNDYESLPDPETVKRNTTEFDNRQDFEKFLTENKIGLKLSKIN
;
A
#
# COMPACT_ATOMS: atom_id res chain seq x y z
N MET A 1 30.74 -37.40 -16.55
CA MET A 1 30.25 -36.66 -15.36
C MET A 1 29.76 -35.24 -15.71
N LYS A 2 28.85 -35.07 -16.70
CA LYS A 2 28.35 -33.72 -17.10
C LYS A 2 26.85 -33.50 -16.84
N LYS A 3 26.04 -34.57 -16.81
CA LYS A 3 24.58 -34.50 -16.58
C LYS A 3 24.16 -34.08 -15.17
N GLY A 4 24.98 -34.35 -14.15
CA GLY A 4 24.63 -34.05 -12.75
C GLY A 4 24.66 -32.56 -12.42
N THR A 5 25.61 -31.82 -12.98
CA THR A 5 25.78 -30.38 -12.78
C THR A 5 24.74 -29.53 -13.53
N GLU A 6 24.31 -29.97 -14.72
CA GLU A 6 23.25 -29.28 -15.49
C GLU A 6 21.90 -29.35 -14.77
N ASN A 7 21.56 -30.49 -14.17
CA ASN A 7 20.31 -30.64 -13.40
C ASN A 7 20.30 -29.78 -12.14
N ILE A 8 21.43 -29.64 -11.44
CA ILE A 8 21.56 -28.79 -10.24
C ILE A 8 21.42 -27.31 -10.61
N LEU A 9 22.06 -26.87 -11.70
CA LEU A 9 21.99 -25.48 -12.15
C LEU A 9 20.57 -25.10 -12.60
N THR A 10 19.89 -26.00 -13.30
CA THR A 10 18.50 -25.82 -13.74
C THR A 10 17.55 -25.75 -12.54
N PHE A 11 17.77 -26.57 -11.51
CA PHE A 11 17.00 -26.54 -10.27
C PHE A 11 17.22 -25.25 -9.47
N LEU A 12 18.45 -24.75 -9.41
CA LEU A 12 18.79 -23.46 -8.80
C LEU A 12 18.15 -22.28 -9.51
N ILE A 13 18.16 -22.25 -10.85
CA ILE A 13 17.49 -21.21 -11.64
C ILE A 13 15.96 -21.27 -11.41
N LEU A 14 15.38 -22.47 -11.34
CA LEU A 14 13.96 -22.65 -11.05
C LEU A 14 13.59 -22.12 -9.66
N VAL A 15 14.38 -22.44 -8.63
CA VAL A 15 14.18 -21.96 -7.25
C VAL A 15 14.34 -20.44 -7.14
N ILE A 16 15.29 -19.84 -7.88
CA ILE A 16 15.46 -18.38 -7.94
C ILE A 16 14.28 -17.72 -8.68
N SER A 17 13.77 -18.36 -9.74
CA SER A 17 12.60 -17.86 -10.48
C SER A 17 11.29 -18.01 -9.71
N LEU A 18 11.16 -18.99 -8.81
CA LEU A 18 9.98 -19.14 -7.95
C LEU A 18 9.95 -18.11 -6.80
N ASN A 19 11.11 -17.57 -6.42
CA ASN A 19 11.22 -16.43 -5.50
C ASN A 19 11.07 -15.07 -6.21
N SER A 20 10.82 -15.04 -7.52
CA SER A 20 10.76 -13.79 -8.30
C SER A 20 9.42 -13.07 -8.25
N CYS A 21 8.55 -13.39 -7.28
CA CYS A 21 7.15 -12.97 -7.27
C CYS A 21 6.97 -11.42 -7.27
N CYS A 22 8.06 -10.66 -7.04
CA CYS A 22 8.00 -9.23 -6.80
C CYS A 22 9.22 -8.46 -7.40
N ILE A 23 10.00 -9.04 -8.32
CA ILE A 23 11.16 -8.35 -8.92
C ILE A 23 10.68 -7.20 -9.82
N GLY A 24 10.65 -5.99 -9.27
CA GLY A 24 10.45 -4.75 -10.02
C GLY A 24 9.29 -3.86 -9.59
N ALA A 25 8.39 -4.33 -8.71
CA ALA A 25 7.31 -3.48 -8.19
C ALA A 25 7.87 -2.47 -7.18
N LYS A 26 7.50 -1.19 -7.31
CA LYS A 26 7.86 -0.18 -6.31
C LYS A 26 6.99 -0.33 -5.07
N GLU A 27 7.63 -0.61 -3.94
CA GLU A 27 6.98 -0.70 -2.63
C GLU A 27 7.60 0.29 -1.65
N ASN A 28 6.75 1.07 -0.98
CA ASN A 28 7.15 1.92 0.13
C ASN A 28 6.53 1.36 1.41
N TYR A 29 7.35 0.91 2.35
CA TYR A 29 6.90 0.44 3.65
C TYR A 29 6.41 1.62 4.49
N LEU A 30 5.18 1.52 5.01
CA LEU A 30 4.52 2.55 5.82
C LEU A 30 4.42 2.15 7.31
N GLY A 31 4.90 0.96 7.69
CA GLY A 31 4.79 0.42 9.06
C GLY A 31 3.68 -0.63 9.20
N ASN A 32 3.80 -1.50 10.20
CA ASN A 32 2.78 -2.50 10.57
C ASN A 32 2.28 -3.37 9.41
N ASN A 33 3.22 -3.77 8.53
CA ASN A 33 2.94 -4.54 7.33
C ASN A 33 2.04 -3.81 6.31
N ILE A 34 1.92 -2.50 6.41
CA ILE A 34 1.22 -1.65 5.45
C ILE A 34 2.25 -1.10 4.46
N TYR A 35 1.93 -1.20 3.17
CA TYR A 35 2.79 -0.78 2.07
C TYR A 35 1.98 0.04 1.07
N LEU A 36 2.61 1.08 0.50
CA LEU A 36 2.20 1.65 -0.76
C LEU A 36 2.90 0.86 -1.87
N SER A 37 2.15 0.02 -2.57
CA SER A 37 2.70 -0.88 -3.57
C SER A 37 2.16 -0.59 -4.96
N GLU A 38 3.05 -0.66 -5.94
CA GLU A 38 2.71 -0.65 -7.37
C GLU A 38 1.89 -1.90 -7.72
N TYR A 39 0.60 -1.71 -7.98
CA TYR A 39 -0.34 -2.76 -8.37
C TYR A 39 -0.26 -3.03 -9.88
N ASP A 40 -0.10 -1.96 -10.66
CA ASP A 40 0.29 -1.99 -12.07
C ASP A 40 1.17 -0.78 -12.39
N ASN A 41 1.62 -0.65 -13.65
CA ASN A 41 2.56 0.37 -14.12
C ASN A 41 2.13 1.84 -13.84
N VAL A 42 0.88 2.06 -13.44
CA VAL A 42 0.24 3.37 -13.27
C VAL A 42 -0.39 3.52 -11.88
N ASP A 43 -0.86 2.43 -11.29
CA ASP A 43 -1.66 2.41 -10.07
C ASP A 43 -0.84 1.91 -8.87
N ARG A 44 -0.72 2.77 -7.85
CA ARG A 44 -0.23 2.37 -6.53
C ARG A 44 -1.39 2.28 -5.55
N ARG A 45 -1.43 1.24 -4.71
CA ARG A 45 -2.49 0.98 -3.73
C ARG A 45 -1.90 0.81 -2.34
N ILE A 46 -2.72 0.99 -1.30
CA ILE A 46 -2.32 0.64 0.06
C ILE A 46 -2.69 -0.82 0.32
N LEU A 47 -1.67 -1.64 0.55
CA LEU A 47 -1.79 -3.06 0.80
C LEU A 47 -1.29 -3.40 2.19
N HIS A 48 -1.88 -4.42 2.81
CA HIS A 48 -1.30 -5.12 3.95
C HIS A 48 -0.65 -6.41 3.47
N GLN A 49 0.61 -6.62 3.81
CA GLN A 49 1.45 -7.69 3.27
C GLN A 49 2.23 -8.38 4.38
N THR A 50 2.18 -9.71 4.44
CA THR A 50 3.01 -10.50 5.37
C THR A 50 4.44 -10.68 4.88
N GLU A 51 4.65 -10.58 3.56
CA GLU A 51 5.93 -10.66 2.88
C GLU A 51 5.96 -9.57 1.80
N SER A 52 7.13 -9.00 1.49
CA SER A 52 7.27 -7.96 0.45
C SER A 52 6.90 -8.54 -0.91
N CYS A 53 5.61 -8.44 -1.26
CA CYS A 53 5.09 -8.85 -2.54
C CYS A 53 3.75 -8.17 -2.88
N ALA A 54 3.82 -7.19 -3.77
CA ALA A 54 2.71 -6.38 -4.26
C ALA A 54 1.48 -7.19 -4.71
N THR A 55 1.67 -8.39 -5.26
CA THR A 55 0.60 -9.21 -5.85
C THR A 55 -0.13 -10.11 -4.84
N LEU A 56 0.39 -10.25 -3.61
CA LEU A 56 -0.17 -11.14 -2.59
C LEU A 56 -0.75 -10.39 -1.38
N GLY A 57 -0.69 -9.06 -1.39
CA GLY A 57 -1.20 -8.21 -0.32
C GLY A 57 -2.73 -8.12 -0.28
N VAL A 58 -3.27 -7.94 0.93
CA VAL A 58 -4.70 -7.62 1.11
C VAL A 58 -4.89 -6.12 0.91
N GLU A 59 -5.80 -5.73 0.03
CA GLU A 59 -6.10 -4.32 -0.21
C GLU A 59 -6.74 -3.68 1.03
N ILE A 60 -6.10 -2.62 1.53
CA ILE A 60 -6.64 -1.75 2.59
C ILE A 60 -7.34 -0.55 1.95
N VAL A 61 -6.70 0.03 0.93
CA VAL A 61 -7.30 1.09 0.11
C VAL A 61 -7.35 0.60 -1.33
N PRO A 62 -8.53 0.15 -1.84
CA PRO A 62 -8.68 -0.50 -3.13
C PRO A 62 -8.79 0.51 -4.30
N MET A 63 -8.00 1.59 -4.26
CA MET A 63 -8.03 2.67 -5.26
C MET A 63 -6.63 3.25 -5.49
N THR A 64 -6.42 3.86 -6.65
CA THR A 64 -5.15 4.51 -7.00
C THR A 64 -4.85 5.66 -6.05
N VAL A 65 -3.73 5.57 -5.34
CA VAL A 65 -3.23 6.64 -4.48
C VAL A 65 -2.61 7.75 -5.33
N LEU A 66 -3.03 8.99 -5.05
CA LEU A 66 -2.55 10.20 -5.72
C LEU A 66 -1.65 11.03 -4.80
N GLU A 67 -2.05 11.15 -3.54
CA GLU A 67 -1.32 11.88 -2.51
C GLU A 67 -1.29 11.06 -1.22
N ILE A 68 -0.20 11.14 -0.48
CA ILE A 68 0.00 10.39 0.76
C ILE A 68 0.84 11.23 1.75
N ALA A 69 0.63 10.97 3.04
CA ALA A 69 1.58 11.31 4.09
C ALA A 69 1.39 10.33 5.25
N ASP A 70 2.48 10.04 5.96
CA ASP A 70 2.45 9.09 7.07
C ASP A 70 3.39 9.52 8.21
N ASN A 71 3.14 8.92 9.38
CA ASN A 71 4.06 8.86 10.49
C ASN A 71 3.83 7.54 11.25
N ASN A 72 4.48 7.39 12.40
CA ASN A 72 4.36 6.20 13.25
C ASN A 72 2.98 5.98 13.88
N LYS A 73 1.99 6.86 13.68
CA LYS A 73 0.64 6.77 14.24
C LYS A 73 -0.45 6.74 13.20
N TRP A 74 -0.25 7.41 12.07
CA TRP A 74 -1.29 7.62 11.07
C TRP A 74 -0.71 7.56 9.67
N ILE A 75 -1.50 7.05 8.75
CA ILE A 75 -1.31 7.20 7.31
C ILE A 75 -2.54 7.93 6.78
N ILE A 76 -2.33 8.97 5.99
CA ILE A 76 -3.40 9.71 5.32
C ILE A 76 -3.21 9.64 3.82
N VAL A 77 -4.32 9.44 3.11
CA VAL A 77 -4.28 9.09 1.69
C VAL A 77 -5.37 9.86 0.96
N LYS A 78 -5.04 10.38 -0.22
CA LYS A 78 -6.03 10.78 -1.21
C LYS A 78 -5.92 9.84 -2.39
N THR A 79 -7.04 9.24 -2.74
CA THR A 79 -7.15 8.38 -3.92
C THR A 79 -8.00 9.02 -4.99
N GLY A 80 -7.88 8.50 -6.20
CA GLY A 80 -8.79 8.82 -7.28
C GLY A 80 -8.90 7.66 -8.26
N ASN A 81 -9.80 7.81 -9.23
CA ASN A 81 -9.85 6.87 -10.34
C ASN A 81 -8.66 7.16 -11.27
N GLY A 82 -7.74 6.21 -11.44
CA GLY A 82 -6.47 6.39 -12.16
C GLY A 82 -6.59 7.02 -13.55
N ARG A 83 -7.75 6.86 -14.23
CA ARG A 83 -8.05 7.44 -15.55
C ARG A 83 -8.70 8.83 -15.53
N LYS A 84 -9.23 9.28 -14.38
CA LYS A 84 -9.98 10.54 -14.21
C LYS A 84 -9.43 11.37 -13.05
N ARG A 85 -8.12 11.66 -13.11
CA ARG A 85 -7.35 12.33 -12.05
C ARG A 85 -7.73 13.80 -11.77
N THR A 86 -8.75 14.34 -12.44
CA THR A 86 -9.10 15.77 -12.41
C THR A 86 -10.56 16.04 -12.08
N GLU A 87 -11.40 15.02 -11.93
CA GLU A 87 -12.82 15.19 -11.59
C GLU A 87 -12.98 15.02 -10.07
N ASP A 88 -13.29 16.10 -9.35
CA ASP A 88 -13.35 16.14 -7.87
C ASP A 88 -14.30 15.09 -7.27
N ASN A 89 -15.35 14.72 -7.99
CA ASN A 89 -16.33 13.72 -7.58
C ASN A 89 -15.77 12.27 -7.54
N PHE A 90 -14.53 12.06 -7.97
CA PHE A 90 -13.89 10.74 -8.00
C PHE A 90 -12.76 10.61 -6.97
N PHE A 91 -12.55 11.63 -6.13
CA PHE A 91 -11.59 11.55 -5.05
C PHE A 91 -12.20 10.98 -3.78
N LYS A 92 -11.43 10.13 -3.11
CA LYS A 92 -11.72 9.68 -1.74
C LYS A 92 -10.53 10.01 -0.87
N TYR A 93 -10.80 10.26 0.40
CA TYR A 93 -9.77 10.52 1.39
C TYR A 93 -9.84 9.41 2.44
N TRP A 94 -8.68 9.02 2.96
CA TRP A 94 -8.56 7.90 3.88
C TRP A 94 -7.66 8.28 5.04
N VAL A 95 -8.03 7.83 6.22
CA VAL A 95 -7.18 7.85 7.42
C VAL A 95 -7.05 6.42 7.91
N ILE A 96 -5.81 5.97 8.06
CA ILE A 96 -5.47 4.61 8.50
C ILE A 96 -4.66 4.75 9.80
N LYS A 97 -5.10 4.06 10.85
CA LYS A 97 -4.32 3.95 12.08
C LYS A 97 -3.02 3.18 11.83
N ASN A 98 -1.92 3.61 12.45
CA ASN A 98 -0.60 3.01 12.30
C ASN A 98 0.13 2.83 13.65
N ASP A 99 -0.51 3.14 14.79
CA ASP A 99 0.02 2.84 16.12
C ASP A 99 -0.68 1.61 16.72
N TYR A 100 -0.09 0.44 16.51
CA TYR A 100 -0.58 -0.82 17.07
C TYR A 100 0.33 -1.32 18.19
N GLU A 101 -0.26 -1.88 19.26
CA GLU A 101 0.49 -2.50 20.36
C GLU A 101 1.21 -3.79 19.92
N SER A 102 0.65 -4.48 18.93
CA SER A 102 1.20 -5.67 18.29
C SER A 102 0.95 -5.61 16.79
N LEU A 103 1.70 -6.38 16.02
CA LEU A 103 1.53 -6.46 14.56
C LEU A 103 0.07 -6.81 14.21
N PRO A 104 -0.67 -5.96 13.48
CA PRO A 104 -2.09 -6.18 13.20
C PRO A 104 -2.29 -7.13 12.03
N ASP A 105 -3.40 -7.87 12.05
CA ASP A 105 -3.91 -8.57 10.87
C ASP A 105 -4.61 -7.60 9.89
N PRO A 106 -4.79 -7.98 8.61
CA PRO A 106 -5.39 -7.09 7.62
C PRO A 106 -6.80 -6.60 7.98
N GLU A 107 -7.61 -7.44 8.61
CA GLU A 107 -8.99 -7.10 8.98
C GLU A 107 -9.04 -6.06 10.10
N THR A 108 -8.05 -6.11 11.00
CA THR A 108 -7.84 -5.10 12.04
C THR A 108 -7.43 -3.76 11.42
N VAL A 109 -6.57 -3.78 10.39
CA VAL A 109 -6.21 -2.54 9.67
C VAL A 109 -7.43 -1.96 8.94
N LYS A 110 -8.22 -2.78 8.25
CA LYS A 110 -9.47 -2.34 7.58
C LYS A 110 -10.46 -1.71 8.56
N ARG A 111 -10.69 -2.34 9.72
CA ARG A 111 -11.60 -1.78 10.76
C ARG A 111 -11.12 -0.45 11.32
N ASN A 112 -9.82 -0.21 11.32
CA ASN A 112 -9.21 1.05 11.77
C ASN A 112 -8.89 2.02 10.62
N THR A 113 -9.47 1.77 9.45
CA THR A 113 -9.39 2.65 8.28
C THR A 113 -10.72 3.37 8.13
N THR A 114 -10.68 4.69 7.96
CA THR A 114 -11.87 5.52 7.74
C THR A 114 -11.79 6.16 6.36
N GLU A 115 -12.85 6.02 5.58
CA GLU A 115 -13.04 6.64 4.26
C GLU A 115 -13.87 7.94 4.39
N PHE A 116 -13.54 8.95 3.59
CA PHE A 116 -14.29 10.19 3.46
C PHE A 116 -14.54 10.52 1.98
N ASP A 117 -15.78 10.88 1.68
CA ASP A 117 -16.22 11.30 0.33
C ASP A 117 -15.71 12.68 -0.07
N ASN A 118 -15.41 13.54 0.91
CA ASN A 118 -15.06 14.92 0.66
C ASN A 118 -13.93 15.39 1.57
N ARG A 119 -13.24 16.43 1.11
CA ARG A 119 -12.08 16.99 1.79
C ARG A 119 -12.42 17.66 3.11
N GLN A 120 -13.60 18.27 3.23
CA GLN A 120 -13.99 19.03 4.41
C GLN A 120 -14.14 18.10 5.63
N ASP A 121 -14.82 16.97 5.47
CA ASP A 121 -15.00 16.00 6.55
C ASP A 121 -13.69 15.33 6.94
N PHE A 122 -12.84 15.04 5.94
CA PHE A 122 -11.49 14.55 6.17
C PHE A 122 -10.65 15.55 6.98
N GLU A 123 -10.56 16.82 6.58
CA GLU A 123 -9.78 17.84 7.29
C GLU A 123 -10.33 18.12 8.70
N LYS A 124 -11.65 18.06 8.87
CA LYS A 124 -12.31 18.13 10.17
C LYS A 124 -11.87 16.96 11.05
N PHE A 125 -11.90 15.73 10.55
CA PHE A 125 -11.43 14.55 11.28
C PHE A 125 -9.96 14.68 11.70
N LEU A 126 -9.08 15.13 10.80
CA LEU A 126 -7.67 15.35 11.12
C LEU A 126 -7.50 16.36 12.26
N THR A 127 -8.27 17.46 12.22
CA THR A 127 -8.22 18.51 13.24
C THR A 127 -8.71 18.02 14.59
N GLU A 128 -9.86 17.35 14.63
CA GLU A 128 -10.47 16.81 15.85
C GLU A 128 -9.57 15.76 16.53
N ASN A 129 -8.89 14.95 15.72
CA ASN A 129 -7.97 13.91 16.20
C ASN A 129 -6.51 14.38 16.32
N LYS A 130 -6.23 15.68 16.11
CA LYS A 130 -4.88 16.28 16.20
C LYS A 130 -3.84 15.60 15.31
N ILE A 131 -4.24 15.19 14.11
CA ILE A 131 -3.38 14.54 13.12
C ILE A 131 -2.69 15.63 12.28
N GLY A 132 -1.44 15.95 12.62
CA GLY A 132 -0.65 17.01 11.98
C GLY A 132 -0.01 16.64 10.64
N LEU A 133 -0.59 15.70 9.88
CA LEU A 133 -0.09 15.29 8.57
C LEU A 133 -0.67 16.16 7.44
N LYS A 134 0.06 16.29 6.33
CA LYS A 134 -0.39 17.01 5.14
C LYS A 134 -0.13 16.18 3.90
N LEU A 135 -1.18 15.98 3.09
CA LEU A 135 -1.08 15.24 1.84
C LEU A 135 -0.03 15.84 0.90
N SER A 136 0.75 14.97 0.28
CA SER A 136 1.74 15.32 -0.73
C SER A 136 1.70 14.34 -1.90
N LYS A 137 1.96 14.82 -3.12
CA LYS A 137 1.94 13.96 -4.31
C LYS A 137 2.99 12.85 -4.17
N ILE A 138 2.62 11.66 -4.62
CA ILE A 138 3.58 10.55 -4.73
C ILE A 138 4.53 10.83 -5.90
N ASN A 139 5.83 10.70 -5.66
CA ASN A 139 6.87 10.73 -6.70
C ASN A 139 7.04 9.38 -7.40
#